data_AF-A0A919S272-F1
#
_entry.id   AF-A0A919S272-F1
#
_cell.length_a   1.000
_cell.length_b   1.000
_cell.length_c   1.000
_cell.angle_alpha   90.00
_cell.angle_beta   90.00
_cell.angle_gamma   90.00
#
_symmetry.space_group_name_H-M   'P 1'
#
loop_
_entity.id
_entity.type
_entity.pdbx_description
1 polymer ?
#
loop_
_entity_poly.entity_id
_entity_poly.type
_entity_poly.pdbx_seq_one_letter_code
_entity_poly.pdbx_strand_id
1 'polypeptide(L)' 'MEGNPIMLDELIGALEANGEISITDGTKEMFIQTVDDKEGYSYVSSTNEEFGSSREAVEWAIEKMNGIENIVT' A
#
# COMPACT_ATOMS: atom_id res chain seq x y z
N MET A 1 -17.47 -9.58 -0.43
CA MET A 1 -16.28 -10.39 -0.07
C MET A 1 -15.53 -9.59 0.97
N GLU A 2 -15.35 -10.13 2.18
CA GLU A 2 -14.58 -9.47 3.23
C GLU A 2 -13.11 -9.45 2.80
N GLY A 3 -12.53 -8.25 2.65
CA GLY A 3 -11.08 -8.11 2.53
C GLY A 3 -10.45 -8.71 3.77
N ASN A 4 -9.65 -9.75 3.59
CA ASN A 4 -9.17 -10.58 4.69
C ASN A 4 -8.19 -9.74 5.54
N PRO A 5 -8.53 -9.36 6.80
CA PRO A 5 -7.75 -8.41 7.60
C PRO A 5 -6.30 -8.87 7.85
N ILE A 6 -6.05 -10.18 7.72
CA ILE A 6 -4.73 -10.80 7.80
C ILE A 6 -3.76 -10.24 6.74
N MET A 7 -4.24 -9.84 5.55
CA MET A 7 -3.37 -9.32 4.49
C MET A 7 -2.83 -7.90 4.76
N LEU A 8 -3.56 -7.05 5.47
CA LEU A 8 -3.15 -5.65 5.67
C LEU A 8 -1.94 -5.54 6.58
N ASP A 9 -2.01 -6.16 7.77
CA ASP A 9 -0.90 -6.12 8.74
C ASP A 9 0.34 -6.86 8.21
N GLU A 10 0.18 -7.93 7.41
CA GLU A 10 1.31 -8.61 6.75
C GLU A 10 1.99 -7.70 5.71
N LEU A 11 1.23 -6.96 4.91
CA LEU A 11 1.78 -6.04 3.91
C LEU A 11 2.46 -4.82 4.56
N ILE A 12 1.88 -4.30 5.65
CA ILE A 12 2.50 -3.24 6.46
C ILE A 12 3.84 -3.74 7.02
N GLY A 13 3.84 -4.91 7.67
CA GLY A 13 5.06 -5.49 8.23
C GLY A 13 6.13 -5.77 7.18
N ALA A 14 5.73 -6.24 5.99
CA ALA A 14 6.64 -6.44 4.86
C ALA A 14 7.23 -5.12 4.36
N LEU A 15 6.42 -4.07 4.24
CA LEU A 15 6.89 -2.75 3.82
C LEU A 15 7.87 -2.15 4.83
N GLU A 16 7.57 -2.23 6.12
CA GLU A 16 8.46 -1.73 7.18
C GLU A 16 9.76 -2.53 7.30
N ALA A 17 9.72 -3.85 7.06
CA ALA A 17 10.89 -4.71 7.16
C ALA A 17 11.79 -4.64 5.91
N ASN A 18 11.20 -4.56 4.72
CA ASN A 18 11.93 -4.64 3.46
C ASN A 18 12.19 -3.27 2.82
N GLY A 19 11.45 -2.24 3.22
CA GLY A 19 11.49 -0.92 2.60
C GLY A 19 10.74 -0.84 1.27
N GLU A 20 10.16 -1.94 0.79
CA GLU A 20 9.33 -1.97 -0.41
C GLU A 20 8.36 -3.16 -0.41
N ILE A 21 7.23 -3.00 -1.10
CA ILE A 21 6.30 -4.08 -1.42
C ILE A 21 5.76 -3.91 -2.85
N SER A 22 5.35 -5.03 -3.45
CA SER A 22 4.52 -5.04 -4.66
C SER A 22 3.20 -5.75 -4.38
N ILE A 23 2.12 -5.18 -4.93
CA ILE A 23 0.76 -5.72 -4.84
C ILE A 23 0.27 -5.92 -6.27
N THR A 24 -0.13 -7.15 -6.61
CA THR A 24 -0.65 -7.49 -7.94
C THR A 24 -1.95 -8.27 -7.85
N ASP A 25 -2.90 -7.97 -8.76
CA ASP A 25 -4.14 -8.73 -8.94
C ASP A 25 -4.08 -9.67 -10.17
N GLY A 26 -2.90 -9.80 -10.78
CA GLY A 26 -2.67 -10.53 -12.03
C GLY A 26 -2.89 -9.71 -13.30
N THR A 27 -3.50 -8.53 -13.21
CA THR A 27 -3.71 -7.59 -14.34
C THR A 27 -3.05 -6.23 -14.12
N LYS A 28 -3.01 -5.79 -12.87
CA LYS A 28 -2.38 -4.55 -12.41
C LYS A 28 -1.31 -4.89 -11.40
N GLU A 29 -0.37 -3.97 -11.27
CA GLU A 29 0.70 -4.04 -10.28
C GLU A 29 0.90 -2.64 -9.70
N MET A 30 1.02 -2.58 -8.39
CA MET A 30 1.28 -1.38 -7.62
C MET A 30 2.49 -1.62 -6.73
N PHE A 31 3.38 -0.64 -6.69
CA PHE A 31 4.56 -0.68 -5.85
C PHE A 31 4.51 0.44 -4.82
N ILE A 32 4.95 0.15 -3.61
CA ILE A 32 5.22 1.14 -2.57
C ILE A 32 6.64 0.93 -2.09
N GLN A 33 7.37 2.02 -1.96
CA GLN A 33 8.72 2.03 -1.40
C GLN A 33 8.83 3.07 -0.28
N THR A 34 9.65 2.77 0.71
CA THR A 34 10.07 3.72 1.72
C THR A 34 11.17 4.61 1.15
N VAL A 35 11.01 5.91 1.32
CA VAL A 35 11.99 6.93 0.97
C VAL A 35 12.47 7.57 2.26
N ASP A 36 13.78 7.54 2.49
CA ASP A 36 14.41 8.32 3.56
C ASP A 36 14.63 9.74 3.02
N ASP A 37 13.71 10.63 3.38
CA ASP A 37 13.86 12.06 3.12
C ASP A 37 14.50 12.73 4.33
N LYS A 38 15.18 13.86 4.10
CA LYS A 38 15.89 14.61 5.17
C LYS A 38 14.98 15.05 6.33
N GLU A 39 13.66 14.97 6.16
CA GLU A 39 12.64 15.31 7.16
C GLU A 39 12.04 14.07 7.86
N GLY A 40 12.36 12.85 7.41
CA GLY A 40 11.87 11.59 7.96
C GLY A 40 11.62 10.53 6.88
N TYR A 41 11.09 9.37 7.30
CA TYR A 41 10.66 8.34 6.37
C TYR A 41 9.30 8.70 5.75
N SER A 42 9.26 8.75 4.42
CA SER A 42 8.04 8.84 3.61
C SER A 42 7.81 7.52 2.87
N TYR A 43 6.58 7.26 2.45
CA TYR A 43 6.26 6.12 1.59
C TYR A 43 5.75 6.64 0.26
N VAL A 44 6.27 6.13 -0.85
CA VAL A 44 5.94 6.64 -2.18
C VAL A 44 5.47 5.48 -3.06
N SER A 45 4.35 5.68 -3.75
CA SER A 45 3.83 4.70 -4.69
C SER A 45 4.43 4.84 -6.09
N SER A 46 4.28 3.81 -6.92
CA SER A 46 4.63 3.86 -8.35
C SER A 46 3.86 4.93 -9.15
N THR A 47 2.83 5.55 -8.57
CA THR A 47 2.10 6.68 -9.18
C THR A 47 2.49 8.04 -8.61
N ASN A 48 3.59 8.12 -7.84
CA ASN A 48 4.06 9.31 -7.13
C ASN A 48 3.07 9.85 -6.08
N GLU A 49 2.24 8.99 -5.47
CA GLU A 49 1.51 9.39 -4.25
C GLU A 49 2.41 9.17 -3.04
N GLU A 50 2.42 10.14 -2.13
CA GLU A 50 3.27 10.18 -0.93
C GLU A 50 2.41 10.00 0.34
N PHE A 51 2.92 9.22 1.29
CA PHE A 51 2.23 8.89 2.53
C PHE A 51 3.15 9.07 3.74
N GLY A 52 2.57 9.53 4.85
CA GLY A 52 3.28 9.72 6.12
C GLY A 52 3.41 8.44 6.95
N SER A 53 2.72 7.36 6.57
CA SER A 53 2.78 6.08 7.27
C SER A 53 2.66 4.89 6.32
N SER A 54 3.27 3.76 6.72
CA SER A 54 3.19 2.46 6.04
C SER A 54 1.73 2.01 5.89
N ARG A 55 0.93 2.19 6.94
CA ARG A 55 -0.52 1.88 6.95
C ARG A 55 -1.28 2.65 5.87
N GLU A 56 -1.14 3.97 5.82
CA GLU A 56 -1.83 4.79 4.82
C GLU A 56 -1.46 4.38 3.38
N ALA A 57 -0.17 4.12 3.14
CA ALA A 57 0.29 3.70 1.82
C ALA A 57 -0.32 2.36 1.40
N VAL A 58 -0.31 1.36 2.28
CA VAL A 58 -0.83 0.02 2.00
C VAL A 58 -2.35 0.04 1.84
N GLU A 59 -3.08 0.75 2.70
CA GLU A 59 -4.53 0.91 2.59
C GLU A 59 -4.91 1.53 1.24
N TRP A 60 -4.25 2.64 0.87
CA TRP A 60 -4.44 3.28 -0.43
C TRP A 60 -4.17 2.34 -1.61
N ALA A 61 -3.09 1.54 -1.54
CA ALA A 61 -2.75 0.63 -2.62
C ALA A 61 -3.76 -0.51 -2.76
N ILE A 62 -4.25 -1.05 -1.65
CA ILE A 62 -5.33 -2.05 -1.65
C ILE A 62 -6.61 -1.46 -2.23
N GLU A 63 -6.97 -0.23 -1.86
CA GLU A 63 -8.15 0.46 -2.40
C GLU A 63 -8.05 0.71 -3.91
N LYS A 64 -6.88 1.14 -4.39
CA LYS A 64 -6.62 1.35 -5.83
C LYS A 64 -6.63 0.05 -6.62
N MET A 65 -6.06 -1.02 -6.06
CA MET A 65 -6.03 -2.34 -6.68
C MET A 65 -7.43 -2.96 -6.75
N ASN A 66 -8.23 -2.83 -5.69
CA ASN A 66 -9.62 -3.32 -5.64
C ASN A 66 -10.65 -2.36 -6.24
N GLY A 67 -10.23 -1.32 -6.97
CA GLY A 67 -11.06 -0.18 -7.35
C GLY A 67 -12.53 -0.50 -7.62
N ILE A 68 -13.41 -0.05 -6.71
CA ILE A 68 -14.87 0.09 -6.87
C ILE A 68 -15.69 -1.22 -6.89
N GLU A 69 -15.63 -2.06 -5.86
CA GLU A 69 -16.72 -3.04 -5.58
C GLU A 69 -17.17 -3.10 -4.12
N ASN A 70 -16.94 -2.03 -3.33
CA ASN A 70 -17.47 -1.99 -1.95
C ASN A 70 -17.81 -0.58 -1.43
N ILE A 71 -18.20 0.36 -2.31
CA ILE A 71 -19.09 1.44 -1.85
C ILE A 71 -20.48 0.79 -1.71
N VAL A 72 -20.74 0.21 -0.54
CA VAL A 72 -22.09 -0.08 -0.11
C VAL A 72 -22.69 1.25 0.35
N THR A 73 -23.54 1.85 -0.47
CA THR A 73 -24.61 2.76 -0.05
C THR A 73 -25.76 2.63 -1.03
#